data_AF-A0A3D8M2W2-F1
#
_entry.id   AF-A0A3D8M2W2-F1
#
_cell.length_a   1.000
_cell.length_b   1.000
_cell.length_c   1.000
_cell.angle_alpha   90.00
_cell.angle_beta   90.00
_cell.angle_gamma   90.00
#
_symmetry.space_group_name_H-M   'P 1'
#
loop_
_entity.id
_entity.type
_entity.pdbx_description
1 polymer ?
#
loop_
_entity_poly.entity_id
_entity_poly.type
_entity_poly.pdbx_seq_one_letter_code
_entity_poly.pdbx_strand_id
1 'polypeptide(L)'
;MFVRSIYFCSNQILQLFVDIQNNQPYILQYCNGAFNLSGNYPKVVKQTVNLGSLPYVSSVDEKGQRTIAFHEDHVIERFPRVLSLVRIQDALEINLFLEHRYKGLFMPPKRGGKKNPLGGVSLITVQSLANSMSLFLQWVEKNNVDWHEVYAVSDSDKAKYWLPVYRYRKHLIEQVIAKDIDRDTANLYINHVRQFYEWARKQRRIDKVPFKYKTKVIKKKRKDGSLDLLFTDYGSEEKGFTITTTDLLIPKKYKQKKSGDAGLSPYSQDELKLLYASNELTKHGTKLRVDLAVQCGLRAEEVATFTASYVVDPDLENKAIYYVTIIGKYDKERTIMVSKGLMTVVA
;
A
#
# COMPACT_ATOMS: atom_id res chain seq x y z
N MET A 1 -27.19 27.18 -22.97
CA MET A 1 -27.56 27.35 -21.54
C MET A 1 -28.24 26.07 -21.07
N PHE A 2 -27.47 25.07 -20.64
CA PHE A 2 -27.88 23.98 -19.74
C PHE A 2 -26.60 23.48 -19.06
N VAL A 3 -26.72 23.20 -17.77
CA VAL A 3 -25.71 23.44 -16.74
C VAL A 3 -25.39 22.12 -16.04
N ARG A 4 -24.09 21.92 -15.74
CA ARG A 4 -23.47 21.10 -14.66
C ARG A 4 -23.63 19.58 -14.68
N SER A 5 -22.46 18.93 -14.67
CA SER A 5 -22.01 18.18 -13.49
C SER A 5 -20.59 18.63 -13.13
N ILE A 6 -20.50 19.69 -12.32
CA ILE A 6 -19.25 20.07 -11.66
C ILE A 6 -19.24 19.30 -10.33
N TYR A 7 -18.36 18.32 -10.18
CA TYR A 7 -18.10 17.72 -8.88
C TYR A 7 -17.30 18.71 -8.03
N PHE A 8 -17.99 19.62 -7.34
CA PHE A 8 -17.43 20.33 -6.20
C PHE A 8 -17.39 19.36 -5.01
N CYS A 9 -16.27 18.66 -4.85
CA CYS A 9 -15.97 17.96 -3.60
C CYS A 9 -14.88 18.76 -2.89
N SER A 10 -15.21 19.24 -1.70
CA SER A 10 -14.43 20.15 -0.86
C SER A 10 -12.93 19.82 -0.88
N ASN A 11 -12.14 20.76 -1.40
CA ASN A 11 -10.67 20.85 -1.44
C ASN A 11 -9.85 20.19 -2.56
N GLN A 12 -10.40 19.54 -3.60
CA GLN A 12 -9.61 19.21 -4.80
C GLN A 12 -10.45 19.29 -6.08
N ILE A 13 -10.00 20.10 -7.05
CA ILE A 13 -10.64 20.26 -8.36
C ILE A 13 -10.33 19.03 -9.20
N LEU A 14 -11.30 18.11 -9.33
CA LEU A 14 -11.38 17.17 -10.43
C LEU A 14 -12.48 17.66 -11.37
N GLN A 15 -12.08 18.36 -12.42
CA GLN A 15 -12.94 18.56 -13.58
C GLN A 15 -12.58 17.53 -14.64
N LEU A 16 -13.51 17.22 -15.53
CA LEU A 16 -13.29 16.67 -16.87
C LEU A 16 -14.42 17.21 -17.74
N PHE A 17 -14.06 17.62 -18.96
CA PHE A 17 -15.01 17.88 -20.04
C PHE A 17 -15.26 16.56 -20.75
N VAL A 18 -16.52 16.15 -20.88
CA VAL A 18 -16.95 15.17 -21.88
C VAL A 18 -17.55 15.99 -23.02
N ASP A 19 -16.82 16.11 -24.13
CA ASP A 19 -17.36 16.76 -25.32
C ASP A 19 -18.29 15.76 -26.03
N ILE A 20 -19.59 16.04 -25.99
CA ILE A 20 -20.67 15.11 -26.39
C ILE A 20 -20.69 14.87 -27.91
N GLN A 21 -19.97 15.69 -28.69
CA GLN A 21 -20.02 15.59 -30.16
C GLN A 21 -19.13 14.50 -30.77
N ASN A 22 -18.08 14.03 -30.07
CA ASN A 22 -17.09 13.12 -30.67
C ASN A 22 -16.87 11.79 -29.93
N ASN A 23 -17.59 11.52 -28.83
CA ASN A 23 -17.47 10.26 -28.06
C ASN A 23 -16.02 9.87 -27.69
N GLN A 24 -15.13 10.86 -27.56
CA GLN A 24 -13.73 10.70 -27.18
C GLN A 24 -13.52 11.34 -25.80
N PRO A 25 -13.11 10.59 -24.77
CA PRO A 25 -12.79 11.15 -23.48
C PRO A 25 -11.41 11.83 -23.52
N TYR A 26 -11.39 13.16 -23.51
CA TYR A 26 -10.16 13.93 -23.38
C TYR A 26 -9.76 14.02 -21.90
N ILE A 27 -8.75 13.24 -21.53
CA ILE A 27 -8.11 13.29 -20.21
C ILE A 27 -7.53 14.70 -20.00
N LEU A 28 -7.87 15.36 -18.88
CA LEU A 28 -7.23 16.61 -18.47
C LEU A 28 -5.73 16.39 -18.35
N GLN A 29 -5.02 17.05 -19.25
CA GLN A 29 -3.61 16.88 -19.48
C GLN A 29 -2.83 17.58 -18.37
N TYR A 30 -2.55 16.85 -17.29
CA TYR A 30 -1.33 17.04 -16.51
C TYR A 30 -0.18 16.20 -17.07
N CYS A 31 -0.21 15.89 -18.37
CA CYS A 31 0.55 14.80 -18.95
C CYS A 31 1.56 15.33 -19.97
N ASN A 32 2.77 15.64 -19.50
CA ASN A 32 3.97 15.64 -20.34
C ASN A 32 4.45 14.20 -20.59
N GLY A 33 3.59 13.39 -21.23
CA GLY A 33 3.94 12.01 -21.57
C GLY A 33 2.92 11.40 -22.52
N ALA A 34 3.38 10.99 -23.69
CA ALA A 34 2.57 10.26 -24.67
C ALA A 34 2.04 8.97 -24.05
N PHE A 35 0.72 8.78 -24.03
CA PHE A 35 0.11 7.53 -23.62
C PHE A 35 0.08 6.56 -24.80
N ASN A 36 0.77 5.42 -24.67
CA ASN A 36 0.48 4.28 -25.53
C ASN A 36 -0.90 3.71 -25.16
N LEU A 37 -1.89 3.98 -26.02
CA LEU A 37 -3.28 3.51 -25.93
C LEU A 37 -3.45 2.04 -26.33
N SER A 38 -2.39 1.38 -26.80
CA SER A 38 -2.39 -0.05 -27.11
C SER A 38 -2.17 -0.89 -25.84
N GLY A 39 -3.20 -1.58 -25.35
CA GLY A 39 -3.09 -2.57 -24.29
C GLY A 39 -4.42 -2.91 -23.60
N ASN A 40 -4.43 -3.97 -22.80
CA ASN A 40 -5.59 -4.31 -21.96
C ASN A 40 -5.74 -3.29 -20.82
N TYR A 41 -6.95 -2.77 -20.66
CA TYR A 41 -7.36 -1.88 -19.57
C TYR A 41 -8.25 -2.66 -18.60
N PRO A 42 -8.33 -2.25 -17.32
CA PRO A 42 -7.61 -1.15 -16.66
C PRO A 42 -6.16 -1.49 -16.30
N LYS A 43 -5.27 -0.46 -16.32
CA LYS A 43 -3.84 -0.60 -16.01
C LYS A 43 -3.33 0.48 -15.06
N VAL A 44 -2.24 0.19 -14.34
CA VAL A 44 -1.56 1.17 -13.50
C VAL A 44 -0.42 1.82 -14.29
N VAL A 45 -0.45 3.15 -14.39
CA VAL A 45 0.57 3.96 -15.06
C VAL A 45 1.29 4.82 -14.02
N LYS A 46 2.61 4.88 -14.11
CA LYS A 46 3.43 5.75 -13.25
C LYS A 46 3.64 7.08 -13.96
N GLN A 47 3.22 8.18 -13.34
CA GLN A 47 3.34 9.52 -13.92
C GLN A 47 3.86 10.51 -12.90
N THR A 48 4.56 11.53 -13.37
CA THR A 48 4.93 12.67 -12.51
C THR A 48 3.70 13.53 -12.30
N VAL A 49 3.39 13.83 -11.04
CA VAL A 49 2.18 14.56 -10.64
C VAL A 49 2.56 15.63 -9.63
N ASN A 50 2.00 16.81 -9.78
CA ASN A 50 2.06 17.85 -8.76
C ASN A 50 0.88 17.67 -7.79
N LEU A 51 1.19 17.33 -6.53
CA LEU A 51 0.23 17.19 -5.43
C LEU A 51 0.33 18.36 -4.45
N GLY A 52 0.56 19.56 -4.98
CA GLY A 52 0.66 20.81 -4.22
C GLY A 52 -0.56 21.17 -3.38
N SER A 53 -0.43 22.27 -2.64
CA SER A 53 -1.47 22.85 -1.81
C SER A 53 -2.33 23.85 -2.61
N LEU A 54 -3.64 23.87 -2.33
CA LEU A 54 -4.61 24.84 -2.85
C LEU A 54 -4.55 25.02 -4.40
N PRO A 55 -5.09 24.07 -5.18
CA PRO A 55 -5.12 24.20 -6.64
C PRO A 55 -6.02 25.37 -7.09
N TYR A 56 -5.52 26.18 -8.02
CA TYR A 56 -6.28 27.22 -8.72
C TYR A 56 -6.11 27.10 -10.24
N VAL A 57 -7.07 27.62 -11.00
CA VAL A 57 -7.00 27.63 -12.47
C VAL A 57 -6.18 28.84 -12.90
N SER A 58 -5.04 28.61 -13.56
CA SER A 58 -4.15 29.69 -14.04
C SER A 58 -4.55 30.20 -15.42
N SER A 59 -4.91 29.29 -16.33
CA SER A 59 -5.27 29.62 -17.71
C SER A 59 -6.25 28.60 -18.28
N VAL A 60 -6.98 29.03 -19.31
CA VAL A 60 -7.86 28.17 -20.11
C VAL A 60 -7.48 28.36 -21.57
N ASP A 61 -7.07 27.28 -22.23
CA ASP A 61 -6.70 27.30 -23.64
C ASP A 61 -7.94 27.44 -24.53
N GLU A 62 -7.74 27.80 -25.80
CA GLU A 62 -8.80 27.91 -26.82
C GLU A 62 -9.61 26.61 -27.00
N LYS A 63 -9.00 25.46 -26.65
CA LYS A 63 -9.65 24.14 -26.65
C LYS A 63 -10.40 23.82 -25.35
N GLY A 64 -10.54 24.79 -24.44
CA GLY A 64 -11.19 24.63 -23.14
C GLY A 64 -10.35 23.87 -22.10
N GLN A 65 -9.07 23.58 -22.39
CA GLN A 65 -8.18 22.90 -21.45
C GLN A 65 -7.76 23.85 -20.33
N ARG A 66 -7.93 23.42 -19.08
CA ARG A 66 -7.61 24.23 -17.91
C ARG A 66 -6.26 23.84 -17.37
N THR A 67 -5.33 24.79 -17.34
CA THR A 67 -4.07 24.64 -16.62
C THR A 67 -4.34 24.94 -15.15
N ILE A 68 -4.01 23.97 -14.29
CA ILE A 68 -4.13 24.13 -12.84
C ILE A 68 -2.73 24.40 -12.29
N ALA A 69 -2.61 25.44 -11.48
CA ALA A 69 -1.42 25.79 -10.73
C ALA A 69 -1.67 25.62 -9.23
N PHE A 70 -0.61 25.53 -8.45
CA PHE A 70 -0.69 25.40 -7.00
C PHE A 70 -0.01 26.59 -6.34
N HIS A 71 -0.43 26.91 -5.12
CA HIS A 71 0.25 27.93 -4.33
C HIS A 71 1.62 27.45 -3.83
N GLU A 72 1.71 26.15 -3.50
CA GLU A 72 2.97 25.48 -3.21
C GLU A 72 3.03 24.19 -4.02
N ASP A 73 4.04 24.09 -4.88
CA ASP A 73 4.24 22.90 -5.70
C ASP A 73 4.82 21.75 -4.88
N HIS A 74 4.27 20.56 -5.10
CA HIS A 74 4.81 19.34 -4.56
C HIS A 74 4.85 18.27 -5.65
N VAL A 75 5.92 18.31 -6.44
CA VAL A 75 6.12 17.41 -7.57
C VAL A 75 6.58 16.05 -7.08
N ILE A 76 5.83 15.01 -7.43
CA ILE A 76 6.12 13.63 -7.10
C ILE A 76 6.33 12.87 -8.39
N GLU A 77 7.51 12.28 -8.53
CA GLU A 77 7.83 11.43 -9.66
C GLU A 77 7.21 10.04 -9.52
N ARG A 78 6.82 9.46 -10.66
CA ARG A 78 6.36 8.06 -10.78
C ARG A 78 5.19 7.72 -9.86
N PHE A 79 4.30 8.68 -9.59
CA PHE A 79 3.07 8.46 -8.84
C PHE A 79 2.16 7.46 -9.60
N PRO A 80 1.69 6.38 -8.94
CA PRO A 80 0.86 5.38 -9.57
C PRO A 80 -0.58 5.87 -9.73
N ARG A 81 -1.09 5.85 -10.96
CA ARG A 81 -2.48 6.15 -11.30
C ARG A 81 -3.12 4.96 -12.00
N VAL A 82 -4.39 4.74 -11.72
CA VAL A 82 -5.20 3.74 -12.40
C VAL A 82 -5.86 4.39 -13.61
N LEU A 83 -5.72 3.75 -14.77
CA LEU A 83 -6.28 4.20 -16.03
C LEU A 83 -7.26 3.15 -16.55
N SER A 84 -8.48 3.57 -16.85
CA SER A 84 -9.50 2.81 -17.57
C SER A 84 -9.99 3.63 -18.75
N LEU A 85 -10.26 2.97 -19.88
CA LEU A 85 -10.88 3.60 -21.05
C LEU A 85 -12.40 3.44 -21.06
N VAL A 86 -12.95 2.49 -20.30
CA VAL A 86 -14.38 2.19 -20.27
C VAL A 86 -15.06 2.91 -19.10
N ARG A 87 -14.49 2.79 -17.90
CA ARG A 87 -15.04 3.33 -16.66
C ARG A 87 -14.16 4.44 -16.11
N ILE A 88 -14.09 5.53 -16.87
CA ILE A 88 -13.20 6.67 -16.59
C ILE A 88 -13.55 7.34 -15.27
N GLN A 89 -14.85 7.54 -14.98
CA GLN A 89 -15.29 8.17 -13.73
C GLN A 89 -14.81 7.39 -12.51
N ASP A 90 -14.94 6.06 -12.51
CA ASP A 90 -14.50 5.21 -11.40
C ASP A 90 -12.98 5.20 -11.23
N ALA A 91 -12.24 5.22 -12.34
CA ALA A 91 -10.79 5.33 -12.31
C ALA A 91 -10.34 6.66 -11.67
N LEU A 92 -11.06 7.76 -11.92
CA LEU A 92 -10.77 9.05 -11.30
C LEU A 92 -11.09 9.05 -9.80
N GLU A 93 -12.19 8.43 -9.38
CA GLU A 93 -12.51 8.30 -7.96
C GLU A 93 -11.43 7.51 -7.22
N ILE A 94 -10.94 6.44 -7.85
CA ILE A 94 -9.83 5.65 -7.32
C ILE A 94 -8.55 6.48 -7.26
N ASN A 95 -8.24 7.29 -8.28
CA ASN A 95 -7.07 8.16 -8.27
C ASN A 95 -7.17 9.22 -7.15
N LEU A 96 -8.35 9.81 -6.94
CA LEU A 96 -8.58 10.75 -5.83
C LEU A 96 -8.38 10.06 -4.46
N PHE A 97 -8.85 8.82 -4.33
CA PHE A 97 -8.59 8.01 -3.14
C PHE A 97 -7.09 7.81 -2.91
N LEU A 98 -6.32 7.45 -3.95
CA LEU A 98 -4.86 7.27 -3.86
C LEU A 98 -4.16 8.57 -3.45
N GLU A 99 -4.57 9.72 -3.97
CA GLU A 99 -4.04 11.03 -3.61
C GLU A 99 -4.35 11.37 -2.14
N HIS A 100 -5.58 11.14 -1.68
CA HIS A 100 -5.97 11.36 -0.28
C HIS A 100 -5.20 10.44 0.69
N ARG A 101 -4.83 9.23 0.26
CA ARG A 101 -3.95 8.33 1.03
C ARG A 101 -2.53 8.84 1.10
N TYR A 102 -2.00 9.35 -0.01
CA TYR A 102 -0.65 9.90 -0.05
C TYR A 102 -0.54 11.20 0.74
N LYS A 103 -1.55 12.08 0.69
CA LYS A 103 -1.59 13.33 1.48
C LYS A 103 -1.96 13.14 2.95
N GLY A 104 -2.27 11.91 3.39
CA GLY A 104 -2.68 11.64 4.76
C GLY A 104 -4.06 12.18 5.16
N LEU A 105 -4.83 12.72 4.21
CA LEU A 105 -6.21 13.21 4.42
C LEU A 105 -7.18 12.08 4.83
N PHE A 106 -6.83 10.84 4.48
CA PHE A 106 -7.58 9.65 4.84
C PHE A 106 -6.67 8.54 5.40
N MET A 107 -7.00 8.10 6.62
CA MET A 107 -6.27 7.07 7.39
C MET A 107 -4.75 7.31 7.45
N PRO A 108 -4.30 8.42 8.07
CA PRO A 108 -2.87 8.66 8.23
C PRO A 108 -2.23 7.55 9.06
N PRO A 109 -0.98 7.15 8.75
CA PRO A 109 -0.28 6.10 9.47
C PRO A 109 -0.10 6.50 10.95
N LYS A 110 -0.54 5.64 11.87
CA LYS A 110 -0.46 5.89 13.33
C LYS A 110 0.96 5.78 13.90
N ARG A 111 1.86 5.06 13.20
CA ARG A 111 3.23 4.76 13.63
C ARG A 111 4.15 4.73 12.41
N GLY A 112 5.38 5.22 12.60
CA GLY A 112 6.38 5.41 11.55
C GLY A 112 6.43 6.87 11.15
N GLY A 113 7.52 7.53 11.56
CA GLY A 113 7.81 8.91 11.24
C GLY A 113 7.63 9.20 9.77
N LYS A 114 7.38 10.48 9.51
CA LYS A 114 6.98 11.12 8.27
C LYS A 114 7.96 10.86 7.11
N LYS A 115 8.12 9.60 6.64
CA LYS A 115 8.87 9.29 5.40
C LYS A 115 8.24 10.00 4.20
N ASN A 116 6.93 10.20 4.26
CA ASN A 116 6.22 11.03 3.30
C ASN A 116 6.13 12.46 3.87
N PRO A 117 6.63 13.49 3.16
CA PRO A 117 6.56 14.88 3.61
C PRO A 117 5.12 15.38 3.81
N LEU A 118 4.15 14.84 3.06
CA LEU A 118 2.73 15.18 3.17
C LEU A 118 2.01 14.44 4.31
N GLY A 119 2.70 13.58 5.08
CA GLY A 119 2.14 12.91 6.25
C GLY A 119 1.23 11.71 5.96
N GLY A 120 1.08 11.29 4.71
CA GLY A 120 0.35 10.08 4.34
C GLY A 120 1.22 8.84 4.12
N VAL A 121 0.70 7.91 3.33
CA VAL A 121 1.36 6.62 3.10
C VAL A 121 2.48 6.73 2.04
N SER A 122 3.46 5.83 2.06
CA SER A 122 4.58 5.78 1.10
C SER A 122 4.13 5.43 -0.33
N LEU A 123 4.91 5.85 -1.34
CA LEU A 123 4.67 5.52 -2.76
C LEU A 123 4.55 4.01 -3.02
N ILE A 124 5.36 3.19 -2.36
CA ILE A 124 5.31 1.72 -2.47
C ILE A 124 3.94 1.20 -2.04
N THR A 125 3.40 1.76 -0.96
CA THR A 125 2.08 1.37 -0.48
C THR A 125 0.99 1.85 -1.44
N VAL A 126 1.08 3.09 -1.93
CA VAL A 126 0.13 3.60 -2.93
C VAL A 126 0.15 2.74 -4.21
N GLN A 127 1.32 2.28 -4.65
CA GLN A 127 1.44 1.35 -5.78
C GLN A 127 0.71 0.03 -5.52
N SER A 128 0.87 -0.54 -4.33
CA SER A 128 0.15 -1.76 -3.94
C SER A 128 -1.36 -1.56 -3.94
N LEU A 129 -1.84 -0.41 -3.43
CA LEU A 129 -3.26 -0.04 -3.51
C LEU A 129 -3.72 0.11 -4.96
N ALA A 130 -2.98 0.84 -5.79
CA ALA A 130 -3.31 1.06 -7.20
C ALA A 130 -3.44 -0.26 -7.98
N ASN A 131 -2.51 -1.21 -7.76
CA ASN A 131 -2.57 -2.53 -8.38
C ASN A 131 -3.83 -3.30 -7.96
N SER A 132 -4.15 -3.32 -6.67
CA SER A 132 -5.38 -3.99 -6.20
C SER A 132 -6.64 -3.32 -6.72
N MET A 133 -6.66 -2.00 -6.82
CA MET A 133 -7.81 -1.25 -7.36
C MET A 133 -7.96 -1.45 -8.87
N SER A 134 -6.87 -1.58 -9.61
CA SER A 134 -6.89 -1.94 -11.03
C SER A 134 -7.55 -3.31 -11.24
N LEU A 135 -7.19 -4.31 -10.43
CA LEU A 135 -7.83 -5.63 -10.49
C LEU A 135 -9.31 -5.57 -10.13
N PHE A 136 -9.68 -4.76 -9.13
CA PHE A 136 -11.07 -4.54 -8.78
C PHE A 136 -11.84 -3.90 -9.94
N LEU A 137 -11.31 -2.84 -10.55
CA LEU A 137 -11.93 -2.22 -11.72
C LEU A 137 -12.07 -3.19 -12.90
N GLN A 138 -11.06 -4.02 -13.15
CA GLN A 138 -11.12 -5.03 -14.21
C GLN A 138 -12.28 -6.00 -13.98
N TRP A 139 -12.48 -6.41 -12.73
CA TRP A 139 -13.61 -7.24 -12.34
C TRP A 139 -14.95 -6.50 -12.47
N VAL A 140 -15.01 -5.22 -12.08
CA VAL A 140 -16.20 -4.37 -12.20
C VAL A 140 -16.61 -4.21 -13.67
N GLU A 141 -15.64 -3.95 -14.57
CA GLU A 141 -15.85 -3.84 -16.02
C GLU A 141 -16.35 -5.15 -16.61
N LYS A 142 -15.70 -6.28 -16.29
CA LYS A 142 -16.07 -7.60 -16.81
C LYS A 142 -17.48 -8.03 -16.42
N ASN A 143 -17.93 -7.67 -15.21
CA ASN A 143 -19.24 -8.07 -14.69
C ASN A 143 -20.31 -6.97 -14.80
N ASN A 144 -19.98 -5.82 -15.38
CA ASN A 144 -20.83 -4.64 -15.50
C ASN A 144 -21.56 -4.28 -14.19
N VAL A 145 -20.83 -4.26 -13.08
CA VAL A 145 -21.39 -3.99 -11.74
C VAL A 145 -21.26 -2.50 -11.43
N ASP A 146 -22.25 -1.86 -10.82
CA ASP A 146 -22.04 -0.54 -10.25
C ASP A 146 -21.52 -0.66 -8.81
N TRP A 147 -20.38 -0.05 -8.51
CA TRP A 147 -19.78 -0.13 -7.18
C TRP A 147 -20.45 0.84 -6.19
N HIS A 148 -21.20 1.85 -6.67
CA HIS A 148 -22.00 2.73 -5.81
C HIS A 148 -23.22 2.04 -5.24
N GLU A 149 -23.60 0.88 -5.80
CA GLU A 149 -24.78 0.13 -5.40
C GLU A 149 -24.64 -0.37 -3.96
N VAL A 150 -25.21 0.43 -3.05
CA VAL A 150 -25.39 0.07 -1.66
C VAL A 150 -26.88 -0.04 -1.42
N TYR A 151 -27.41 -1.26 -1.55
CA TYR A 151 -28.81 -1.52 -1.25
C TYR A 151 -29.15 -1.05 0.16
N ALA A 152 -30.07 -0.08 0.26
CA ALA A 152 -30.60 0.42 1.51
C ALA A 152 -31.62 -0.53 2.17
N VAL A 153 -31.91 -1.68 1.55
CA VAL A 153 -33.18 -2.37 1.78
C VAL A 153 -32.98 -3.77 2.37
N SER A 154 -33.46 -3.91 3.60
CA SER A 154 -33.70 -5.12 4.41
C SER A 154 -32.46 -5.89 4.89
N ASP A 155 -32.35 -6.06 6.21
CA ASP A 155 -31.37 -6.91 6.93
C ASP A 155 -31.54 -8.42 6.62
N SER A 156 -31.95 -8.80 5.41
CA SER A 156 -31.91 -10.20 5.00
C SER A 156 -30.48 -10.58 4.62
N ASP A 157 -29.96 -11.65 5.23
CA ASP A 157 -28.61 -12.16 4.95
C ASP A 157 -28.40 -12.54 3.47
N LYS A 158 -29.48 -12.78 2.71
CA LYS A 158 -29.45 -13.08 1.28
C LYS A 158 -29.18 -11.84 0.43
N ALA A 159 -29.78 -10.68 0.75
CA ALA A 159 -29.57 -9.43 0.02
C ALA A 159 -28.11 -8.95 0.09
N LYS A 160 -27.41 -9.25 1.20
CA LYS A 160 -25.99 -8.94 1.40
C LYS A 160 -25.08 -9.50 0.30
N TYR A 161 -25.39 -10.68 -0.25
CA TYR A 161 -24.55 -11.31 -1.28
C TYR A 161 -24.68 -10.66 -2.66
N TRP A 162 -25.71 -9.84 -2.88
CA TRP A 162 -25.89 -9.10 -4.12
C TRP A 162 -24.96 -7.89 -4.23
N LEU A 163 -24.49 -7.36 -3.09
CA LEU A 163 -23.61 -6.19 -3.06
C LEU A 163 -22.27 -6.45 -3.77
N PRO A 164 -21.73 -5.44 -4.50
CA PRO A 164 -20.49 -5.56 -5.27
C PRO A 164 -19.31 -6.11 -4.47
N VAL A 165 -19.17 -5.68 -3.22
CA VAL A 165 -18.05 -6.07 -2.34
C VAL A 165 -18.09 -7.57 -1.99
N TYR A 166 -19.28 -8.13 -1.78
CA TYR A 166 -19.44 -9.56 -1.48
C TYR A 166 -19.30 -10.43 -2.72
N ARG A 167 -19.74 -9.94 -3.88
CA ARG A 167 -19.51 -10.59 -5.18
C ARG A 167 -18.01 -10.65 -5.51
N TYR A 168 -17.30 -9.54 -5.33
CA TYR A 168 -15.86 -9.51 -5.53
C TYR A 168 -15.13 -10.44 -4.54
N ARG A 169 -15.56 -10.49 -3.28
CA ARG A 169 -15.04 -11.46 -2.31
C ARG A 169 -15.23 -12.91 -2.78
N LYS A 170 -16.40 -13.24 -3.36
CA LYS A 170 -16.65 -14.58 -3.91
C LYS A 170 -15.68 -14.89 -5.06
N HIS A 171 -15.49 -13.94 -5.97
CA HIS A 171 -14.53 -14.06 -7.07
C HIS A 171 -13.10 -14.30 -6.57
N LEU A 172 -12.64 -13.55 -5.55
CA LEU A 172 -11.34 -13.77 -4.93
C LEU A 172 -11.23 -15.16 -4.28
N ILE A 173 -12.30 -15.67 -3.68
CA ILE A 173 -12.32 -17.02 -3.11
C ILE A 173 -12.18 -18.07 -4.22
N GLU A 174 -12.88 -17.89 -5.35
CA GLU A 174 -12.77 -18.78 -6.51
C GLU A 174 -11.34 -18.81 -7.06
N GLN A 175 -10.66 -17.67 -7.17
CA GLN A 175 -9.25 -17.59 -7.57
C GLN A 175 -8.29 -18.26 -6.57
N VAL A 176 -8.57 -18.15 -5.26
CA VAL A 176 -7.78 -18.86 -4.23
C VAL A 176 -7.99 -20.37 -4.31
N ILE A 177 -9.19 -20.83 -4.63
CA ILE A 177 -9.51 -22.25 -4.84
C ILE A 177 -8.82 -22.77 -6.11
N ALA A 178 -8.82 -21.98 -7.19
CA ALA A 178 -8.13 -22.27 -8.44
C ALA A 178 -6.59 -22.28 -8.31
N LYS A 179 -6.06 -21.80 -7.18
CA LYS A 179 -4.63 -21.63 -6.89
C LYS A 179 -3.93 -20.55 -7.71
N ASP A 180 -4.68 -19.62 -8.29
CA ASP A 180 -4.10 -18.46 -9.00
C ASP A 180 -3.49 -17.45 -8.02
N ILE A 181 -4.06 -17.34 -6.81
CA ILE A 181 -3.70 -16.32 -5.82
C ILE A 181 -3.62 -16.93 -4.41
N ASP A 182 -2.64 -16.49 -3.62
CA ASP A 182 -2.56 -16.85 -2.20
C ASP A 182 -3.64 -16.15 -1.36
N ARG A 183 -4.06 -16.80 -0.29
CA ARG A 183 -5.08 -16.27 0.63
C ARG A 183 -4.68 -14.92 1.24
N ASP A 184 -3.40 -14.74 1.57
CA ASP A 184 -2.95 -13.49 2.20
C ASP A 184 -2.98 -12.33 1.19
N THR A 185 -2.63 -12.60 -0.08
CA THR A 185 -2.78 -11.65 -1.20
C THR A 185 -4.25 -11.31 -1.46
N ALA A 186 -5.14 -12.29 -1.48
CA ALA A 186 -6.57 -12.03 -1.64
C ALA A 186 -7.17 -11.23 -0.46
N ASN A 187 -6.70 -11.48 0.77
CA ASN A 187 -7.05 -10.65 1.93
C ASN A 187 -6.50 -9.22 1.83
N LEU A 188 -5.31 -9.03 1.26
CA LEU A 188 -4.76 -7.71 0.98
C LEU A 188 -5.66 -6.95 -0.01
N TYR A 189 -6.06 -7.60 -1.11
CA TYR A 189 -6.89 -6.98 -2.14
C TYR A 189 -8.26 -6.55 -1.59
N ILE A 190 -8.98 -7.45 -0.91
CA ILE A 190 -10.28 -7.10 -0.32
C ILE A 190 -10.15 -6.01 0.77
N ASN A 191 -9.01 -5.95 1.47
CA ASN A 191 -8.75 -4.90 2.46
C ASN A 191 -8.50 -3.53 1.81
N HIS A 192 -7.89 -3.48 0.61
CA HIS A 192 -7.78 -2.23 -0.15
C HIS A 192 -9.16 -1.75 -0.63
N VAL A 193 -9.99 -2.66 -1.16
CA VAL A 193 -11.38 -2.34 -1.53
C VAL A 193 -12.17 -1.86 -0.31
N ARG A 194 -12.03 -2.53 0.85
CA ARG A 194 -12.64 -2.07 2.11
C ARG A 194 -12.28 -0.63 2.44
N GLN A 195 -11.00 -0.28 2.34
CA GLN A 195 -10.50 1.09 2.62
C GLN A 195 -11.05 2.11 1.62
N PHE A 196 -11.23 1.72 0.35
CA PHE A 196 -11.85 2.55 -0.67
C PHE A 196 -13.31 2.88 -0.33
N TYR A 197 -14.13 1.90 0.10
CA TYR A 197 -15.51 2.16 0.53
C TYR A 197 -15.59 3.00 1.82
N GLU A 198 -14.65 2.84 2.75
CA GLU A 198 -14.54 3.70 3.94
C GLU A 198 -14.24 5.15 3.57
N TRP A 199 -13.36 5.34 2.59
CA TRP A 199 -13.06 6.65 2.02
C TRP A 199 -14.28 7.24 1.30
N ALA A 200 -14.97 6.45 0.47
CA ALA A 200 -16.15 6.87 -0.27
C ALA A 200 -17.26 7.37 0.67
N ARG A 201 -17.48 6.67 1.79
CA ARG A 201 -18.40 7.13 2.84
C ARG A 201 -17.93 8.44 3.49
N LYS A 202 -16.64 8.60 3.81
CA LYS A 202 -16.12 9.85 4.41
C LYS A 202 -16.30 11.04 3.45
N GLN A 203 -16.19 10.80 2.15
CA GLN A 203 -16.41 11.80 1.09
C GLN A 203 -17.90 11.94 0.69
N ARG A 204 -18.83 11.28 1.40
CA ARG A 204 -20.28 11.28 1.12
C ARG A 204 -20.64 10.84 -0.31
N ARG A 205 -19.82 9.99 -0.93
CA ARG A 205 -20.14 9.33 -2.21
C ARG A 205 -21.16 8.22 -2.02
N ILE A 206 -21.19 7.64 -0.82
CA ILE A 206 -22.06 6.55 -0.40
C ILE A 206 -22.58 6.87 1.00
N ASP A 207 -23.87 6.61 1.24
CA ASP A 207 -24.52 6.88 2.53
C ASP A 207 -24.08 5.90 3.63
N LYS A 208 -23.99 4.61 3.30
CA LYS A 208 -23.68 3.53 4.24
C LYS A 208 -22.62 2.57 3.73
N VAL A 209 -21.78 2.07 4.63
CA VAL A 209 -20.79 1.04 4.28
C VAL A 209 -21.50 -0.30 4.06
N PRO A 210 -21.19 -1.05 2.98
CA PRO A 210 -21.87 -2.31 2.66
C PRO A 210 -21.50 -3.49 3.60
N PHE A 211 -20.57 -3.32 4.53
CA PHE A 211 -20.08 -4.39 5.41
C PHE A 211 -20.21 -4.04 6.90
N LYS A 212 -20.37 -5.10 7.73
CA LYS A 212 -20.47 -5.00 9.19
C LYS A 212 -19.09 -5.19 9.85
N TYR A 213 -18.80 -4.40 10.88
CA TYR A 213 -17.63 -4.57 11.74
C TYR A 213 -17.93 -5.59 12.83
N LYS A 214 -16.97 -6.47 13.11
CA LYS A 214 -16.97 -7.44 14.20
C LYS A 214 -15.74 -7.22 15.06
N THR A 215 -15.96 -6.78 16.29
CA THR A 215 -14.90 -6.67 17.29
C THR A 215 -14.57 -8.06 17.81
N LYS A 216 -13.32 -8.49 17.64
CA LYS A 216 -12.79 -9.72 18.24
C LYS A 216 -11.77 -9.33 19.29
N VAL A 217 -12.00 -9.74 20.53
CA VAL A 217 -11.02 -9.58 21.60
C VAL A 217 -10.03 -10.74 21.47
N ILE A 218 -8.77 -10.45 21.13
CA ILE A 218 -7.72 -11.47 21.19
C ILE A 218 -7.14 -11.46 22.59
N LYS A 219 -7.38 -12.54 23.33
CA LYS A 219 -6.77 -12.77 24.64
C LYS A 219 -5.26 -12.96 24.47
N LYS A 220 -4.46 -12.13 25.16
CA LYS A 220 -3.01 -12.31 25.23
C LYS A 220 -2.75 -13.47 26.19
N LYS A 221 -2.15 -14.57 25.72
CA LYS A 221 -1.64 -15.61 26.62
C LYS A 221 -0.53 -14.99 27.48
N ARG A 222 -0.66 -15.07 28.81
CA ARG A 222 0.41 -14.71 29.75
C ARG A 222 1.61 -15.63 29.48
N LYS A 223 2.82 -15.08 29.51
CA LYS A 223 4.07 -15.85 29.39
C LYS A 223 4.52 -16.44 30.73
N ASP A 224 3.95 -15.96 31.83
CA ASP A 224 4.38 -16.33 33.17
C ASP A 224 3.49 -17.46 33.68
N GLY A 225 4.07 -18.64 33.83
CA GLY A 225 3.44 -19.81 34.45
C GLY A 225 3.35 -19.67 35.97
N SER A 226 2.80 -18.57 36.49
CA SER A 226 2.64 -18.36 37.93
C SER A 226 1.18 -18.50 38.33
N LEU A 227 0.96 -19.54 39.15
CA LEU A 227 -0.12 -19.82 40.08
C LEU A 227 -1.24 -18.77 40.18
N ASP A 228 -2.45 -19.25 39.93
CA ASP A 228 -3.72 -18.56 40.19
C ASP A 228 -3.84 -18.26 41.69
N LEU A 229 -3.46 -17.05 42.10
CA LEU A 229 -3.76 -16.56 43.44
C LEU A 229 -5.24 -16.19 43.46
N LEU A 230 -6.03 -17.16 43.96
CA LEU A 230 -7.46 -17.19 44.29
C LEU A 230 -8.02 -16.00 45.10
N PHE A 231 -7.34 -14.85 45.16
CA PHE A 231 -7.68 -13.76 46.09
C PHE A 231 -7.49 -12.34 45.52
N THR A 232 -7.51 -12.13 44.20
CA THR A 232 -7.56 -10.75 43.65
C THR A 232 -8.72 -10.54 42.69
N ASP A 233 -9.86 -10.16 43.26
CA ASP A 233 -11.05 -9.66 42.56
C ASP A 233 -10.83 -8.27 41.88
N TYR A 234 -9.58 -7.83 41.77
CA TYR A 234 -9.15 -6.59 41.11
C TYR A 234 -8.62 -6.81 39.67
N GLY A 235 -8.74 -8.03 39.13
CA GLY A 235 -8.06 -8.46 37.91
C GLY A 235 -8.94 -8.73 36.67
N SER A 236 -10.21 -8.34 36.66
CA SER A 236 -11.14 -8.61 35.55
C SER A 236 -10.97 -7.70 34.33
N GLU A 237 -9.92 -6.88 34.28
CA GLU A 237 -9.43 -6.31 33.03
C GLU A 237 -8.33 -7.20 32.44
N GLU A 238 -8.71 -8.38 31.94
CA GLU A 238 -7.87 -9.09 30.98
C GLU A 238 -7.67 -8.16 29.78
N LYS A 239 -6.55 -7.41 29.75
CA LYS A 239 -6.15 -6.50 28.66
C LYS A 239 -5.84 -7.29 27.39
N GLY A 240 -6.86 -7.87 26.77
CA GLY A 240 -6.85 -8.35 25.40
C GLY A 240 -6.87 -7.16 24.45
N PHE A 241 -6.08 -7.21 23.38
CA PHE A 241 -6.17 -6.17 22.35
C PHE A 241 -7.41 -6.43 21.51
N THR A 242 -8.31 -5.44 21.45
CA THR A 242 -9.52 -5.50 20.65
C THR A 242 -9.15 -5.27 19.18
N ILE A 243 -9.43 -6.26 18.32
CA ILE A 243 -9.22 -6.14 16.88
C ILE A 243 -10.59 -6.03 16.23
N THR A 244 -10.85 -4.88 15.62
CA THR A 244 -12.00 -4.69 14.74
C THR A 244 -11.73 -5.41 13.41
N THR A 245 -12.38 -6.56 13.23
CA THR A 245 -12.37 -7.32 11.97
C THR A 245 -13.63 -7.01 11.17
N THR A 246 -13.63 -7.29 9.87
CA THR A 246 -14.84 -7.17 9.04
C THR A 246 -15.28 -8.53 8.53
N ASP A 247 -16.55 -8.62 8.18
CA ASP A 247 -17.17 -9.82 7.57
C ASP A 247 -16.59 -10.17 6.18
N LEU A 248 -15.74 -9.30 5.63
CA LEU A 248 -15.14 -9.45 4.31
C LEU A 248 -13.92 -10.38 4.29
N LEU A 249 -13.34 -10.71 5.45
CA LEU A 249 -12.16 -11.55 5.51
C LEU A 249 -12.41 -12.93 4.87
N ILE A 250 -11.42 -13.41 4.11
CA ILE A 250 -11.48 -14.72 3.48
C ILE A 250 -11.27 -15.79 4.57
N PRO A 251 -12.20 -16.75 4.73
CA PRO A 251 -12.14 -17.76 5.79
C PRO A 251 -10.83 -18.55 5.81
N LYS A 252 -10.36 -18.93 7.00
CA LYS A 252 -9.12 -19.72 7.19
C LYS A 252 -9.14 -21.09 6.54
N LYS A 253 -10.33 -21.65 6.27
CA LYS A 253 -10.50 -22.94 5.58
C LYS A 253 -9.92 -22.97 4.16
N TYR A 254 -9.79 -21.82 3.50
CA TYR A 254 -9.16 -21.70 2.18
C TYR A 254 -7.65 -21.46 2.25
N LYS A 255 -7.03 -21.59 3.43
CA LYS A 255 -5.58 -21.49 3.54
C LYS A 255 -4.98 -22.71 2.85
N GLN A 256 -4.35 -22.48 1.72
CA GLN A 256 -3.58 -23.50 1.02
C GLN A 256 -2.52 -24.04 1.99
N LYS A 257 -2.36 -25.37 2.06
CA LYS A 257 -1.21 -25.97 2.73
C LYS A 257 0.00 -25.56 1.89
N LYS A 258 0.80 -24.61 2.40
CA LYS A 258 2.10 -24.31 1.82
C LYS A 258 2.86 -25.64 1.80
N SER A 259 3.34 -26.08 0.65
CA SER A 259 4.36 -27.12 0.58
C SER A 259 5.47 -26.72 1.57
N GLY A 260 6.04 -27.69 2.29
CA GLY A 260 6.87 -27.48 3.48
C GLY A 260 8.15 -26.64 3.30
N ASP A 261 8.34 -26.04 2.13
CA ASP A 261 9.52 -25.29 1.72
C ASP A 261 9.35 -23.76 1.80
N ALA A 262 8.18 -23.27 2.22
CA ALA A 262 7.96 -21.84 2.46
C ALA A 262 8.55 -21.36 3.81
N GLY A 263 9.59 -22.04 4.31
CA GLY A 263 10.49 -21.50 5.32
C GLY A 263 11.37 -20.41 4.71
N LEU A 264 12.04 -19.63 5.55
CA LEU A 264 13.23 -18.92 5.06
C LEU A 264 14.16 -19.98 4.48
N SER A 265 14.58 -19.86 3.23
CA SER A 265 15.57 -20.73 2.59
C SER A 265 16.95 -20.07 2.74
N PRO A 266 17.63 -20.24 3.90
CA PRO A 266 18.97 -19.70 4.05
C PRO A 266 19.89 -20.38 3.04
N TYR A 267 20.85 -19.62 2.51
CA TYR A 267 21.87 -20.20 1.66
C TYR A 267 22.68 -21.23 2.43
N SER A 268 22.95 -22.37 1.79
CA SER A 268 23.93 -23.32 2.29
C SER A 268 25.35 -22.75 2.17
N GLN A 269 26.31 -23.33 2.90
CA GLN A 269 27.70 -22.90 2.82
C GLN A 269 28.28 -23.03 1.40
N ASP A 270 27.85 -24.04 0.65
CA ASP A 270 28.33 -24.28 -0.71
C ASP A 270 27.69 -23.31 -1.70
N GLU A 271 26.41 -22.97 -1.53
CA GLU A 271 25.76 -21.91 -2.30
C GLU A 271 26.40 -20.54 -2.05
N LEU A 272 26.80 -20.26 -0.81
CA LEU A 272 27.54 -19.02 -0.50
C LEU A 272 28.90 -18.99 -1.20
N LYS A 273 29.66 -20.10 -1.24
CA LYS A 273 30.93 -20.16 -1.98
C LYS A 273 30.70 -19.86 -3.48
N LEU A 274 29.67 -20.44 -4.08
CA LEU A 274 29.30 -20.18 -5.47
C LEU A 274 28.89 -18.72 -5.68
N LEU A 275 28.16 -18.13 -4.73
CA LEU A 275 27.79 -16.72 -4.76
C LEU A 275 29.04 -15.83 -4.74
N TYR A 276 29.97 -16.02 -3.82
CA TYR A 276 31.22 -15.24 -3.74
C TYR A 276 32.16 -15.47 -4.94
N ALA A 277 32.05 -16.61 -5.63
CA ALA A 277 32.79 -16.88 -6.86
C ALA A 277 32.18 -16.21 -8.11
N SER A 278 30.99 -15.60 -8.00
CA SER A 278 30.31 -14.98 -9.14
C SER A 278 30.95 -13.66 -9.59
N ASN A 279 30.83 -13.36 -10.88
CA ASN A 279 31.37 -12.14 -11.50
C ASN A 279 30.82 -10.85 -10.86
N GLU A 280 29.58 -10.85 -10.35
CA GLU A 280 28.96 -9.68 -9.73
C GLU A 280 29.59 -9.32 -8.37
N LEU A 281 30.19 -10.31 -7.69
CA LEU A 281 30.84 -10.17 -6.39
C LEU A 281 32.34 -9.88 -6.47
N THR A 282 32.87 -9.73 -7.70
CA THR A 282 34.24 -9.26 -7.93
C THR A 282 34.42 -7.77 -7.62
N LYS A 283 33.34 -6.97 -7.70
CA LYS A 283 33.38 -5.54 -7.37
C LYS A 283 33.32 -5.36 -5.85
N HIS A 284 34.23 -4.56 -5.31
CA HIS A 284 34.31 -4.31 -3.86
C HIS A 284 32.99 -3.80 -3.27
N GLY A 285 32.30 -2.88 -3.95
CA GLY A 285 31.05 -2.31 -3.42
C GLY A 285 29.88 -3.29 -3.33
N THR A 286 29.74 -4.22 -4.29
CA THR A 286 28.69 -5.26 -4.23
C THR A 286 29.04 -6.32 -3.21
N LYS A 287 30.33 -6.69 -3.10
CA LYS A 287 30.83 -7.60 -2.08
C LYS A 287 30.56 -7.12 -0.67
N LEU A 288 30.89 -5.86 -0.38
CA LEU A 288 30.63 -5.24 0.92
C LEU A 288 29.15 -5.30 1.32
N ARG A 289 28.24 -5.01 0.37
CA ARG A 289 26.79 -5.07 0.62
C ARG A 289 26.32 -6.47 0.98
N VAL A 290 26.88 -7.49 0.33
CA VAL A 290 26.56 -8.90 0.60
C VAL A 290 27.17 -9.32 1.94
N ASP A 291 28.41 -8.94 2.24
CA ASP A 291 29.06 -9.22 3.52
C ASP A 291 28.26 -8.63 4.69
N LEU A 292 27.81 -7.39 4.57
CA LEU A 292 26.93 -6.73 5.54
C LEU A 292 25.58 -7.46 5.71
N ALA A 293 24.98 -7.95 4.63
CA ALA A 293 23.73 -8.70 4.69
C ALA A 293 23.92 -10.08 5.36
N VAL A 294 24.98 -10.81 5.01
CA VAL A 294 25.25 -12.17 5.49
C VAL A 294 25.73 -12.17 6.93
N GLN A 295 26.68 -11.30 7.29
CA GLN A 295 27.28 -11.28 8.62
C GLN A 295 26.40 -10.56 9.66
N CYS A 296 25.77 -9.45 9.29
CA CYS A 296 25.00 -8.63 10.23
C CYS A 296 23.48 -8.85 10.13
N GLY A 297 23.01 -9.65 9.16
CA GLY A 297 21.57 -9.90 8.96
C GLY A 297 20.79 -8.63 8.63
N LEU A 298 21.41 -7.74 7.85
CA LEU A 298 20.79 -6.49 7.44
C LEU A 298 19.78 -6.70 6.31
N ARG A 299 18.66 -5.98 6.38
CA ARG A 299 17.68 -5.95 5.28
C ARG A 299 18.24 -5.14 4.12
N ALA A 300 17.77 -5.42 2.90
CA ALA A 300 18.21 -4.69 1.71
C ALA A 300 18.11 -3.15 1.84
N GLU A 301 17.02 -2.65 2.44
CA GLU A 301 16.86 -1.21 2.71
C GLU A 301 17.91 -0.70 3.72
N GLU A 302 18.21 -1.46 4.77
CA GLU A 302 19.19 -1.09 5.80
C GLU A 302 20.62 -1.04 5.24
N VAL A 303 20.96 -1.97 4.33
CA VAL A 303 22.25 -1.97 3.62
C VAL A 303 22.36 -0.77 2.66
N ALA A 304 21.27 -0.41 1.98
CA ALA A 304 21.27 0.71 1.04
C ALA A 304 21.37 2.09 1.72
N THR A 305 20.89 2.22 2.96
CA THR A 305 20.93 3.46 3.75
C THR A 305 22.04 3.47 4.79
N PHE A 306 23.03 2.58 4.68
CA PHE A 306 24.13 2.51 5.63
C PHE A 306 25.08 3.70 5.41
N THR A 307 25.14 4.61 6.39
CA THR A 307 25.92 5.86 6.31
C THR A 307 27.34 5.67 6.83
N ALA A 308 28.29 6.42 6.25
CA ALA A 308 29.69 6.45 6.70
C ALA A 308 29.89 6.88 8.17
N SER A 309 28.92 7.61 8.76
CA SER A 309 28.95 8.00 10.18
C SER A 309 28.94 6.81 11.16
N TYR A 310 28.52 5.64 10.69
CA TYR A 310 28.50 4.42 11.48
C TYR A 310 29.81 3.63 11.43
N VAL A 311 30.74 4.06 10.58
CA VAL A 311 32.01 3.40 10.34
C VAL A 311 33.03 4.00 11.30
N VAL A 312 33.66 3.13 12.08
CA VAL A 312 34.72 3.50 13.01
C VAL A 312 36.01 2.89 12.48
N ASP A 313 37.07 3.68 12.41
CA ASP A 313 38.37 3.18 12.00
C ASP A 313 38.90 2.19 13.07
N PRO A 314 39.05 0.91 12.73
CA PRO A 314 39.44 -0.11 13.69
C PRO A 314 40.90 -0.03 14.15
N ASP A 315 41.70 0.85 13.54
CA ASP A 315 43.08 1.12 13.97
C ASP A 315 43.13 2.13 15.14
N LEU A 316 42.09 2.98 15.27
CA LEU A 316 41.96 3.95 16.35
C LEU A 316 41.42 3.33 17.64
N GLU A 317 40.54 2.34 17.53
CA GLU A 317 39.98 1.60 18.66
C GLU A 317 40.24 0.10 18.49
N ASN A 318 41.12 -0.52 19.29
CA ASN A 318 41.42 -1.95 19.15
C ASN A 318 40.31 -2.86 19.74
N LYS A 319 39.07 -2.71 19.26
CA LYS A 319 37.91 -3.52 19.66
C LYS A 319 37.70 -4.67 18.69
N ALA A 320 37.41 -5.86 19.21
CA ALA A 320 37.13 -7.05 18.40
C ALA A 320 35.76 -6.99 17.71
N ILE A 321 34.80 -6.28 18.31
CA ILE A 321 33.41 -6.16 17.86
C ILE A 321 32.97 -4.71 18.03
N TYR A 322 32.31 -4.17 17.01
CA TYR A 322 31.71 -2.85 17.00
C TYR A 322 30.19 -2.96 17.07
N TYR A 323 29.59 -2.10 17.89
CA TYR A 323 28.13 -2.00 18.01
C TYR A 323 27.65 -0.80 17.23
N VAL A 324 26.87 -1.04 16.18
CA VAL A 324 26.30 0.02 15.35
C VAL A 324 24.79 0.08 15.59
N THR A 325 24.29 1.27 15.91
CA THR A 325 22.85 1.52 16.08
C THR A 325 22.24 1.95 14.76
N ILE A 326 21.35 1.13 14.22
CA ILE A 326 20.65 1.38 12.95
C ILE A 326 19.18 1.67 13.23
N ILE A 327 18.63 2.61 12.48
CA ILE A 327 17.21 2.95 12.53
C ILE A 327 16.42 1.93 11.70
N GLY A 328 15.65 1.10 12.39
CA GLY A 328 14.77 0.10 11.82
C GLY A 328 13.36 0.60 11.54
N LYS A 329 12.42 -0.34 11.33
CA LYS A 329 11.03 -0.03 11.02
C LYS A 329 10.37 0.78 12.15
N TYR A 330 9.70 1.87 11.77
CA TYR A 330 9.02 2.81 12.68
C TYR A 330 9.96 3.58 13.59
N ASP A 331 11.14 3.95 13.08
CA ASP A 331 12.17 4.70 13.81
C ASP A 331 12.62 3.98 15.09
N LYS A 332 12.51 2.64 15.07
CA LYS A 332 12.97 1.79 16.16
C LYS A 332 14.42 1.48 15.95
N GLU A 333 15.24 1.91 16.88
CA GLU A 333 16.66 1.59 16.89
C GLU A 333 16.87 0.10 17.16
N ARG A 334 17.80 -0.48 16.40
CA ARG A 334 18.34 -1.82 16.64
C ARG A 334 19.86 -1.72 16.65
N THR A 335 20.48 -2.37 17.61
CA THR A 335 21.93 -2.52 17.65
C THR A 335 22.32 -3.75 16.87
N ILE A 336 23.29 -3.62 15.97
CA ILE A 336 23.92 -4.73 15.26
C ILE A 336 25.38 -4.86 15.70
N MET A 337 25.93 -6.06 15.55
CA MET A 337 27.33 -6.35 15.83
C MET A 337 28.07 -6.45 14.49
N VAL A 338 29.17 -5.70 14.37
CA VAL A 338 30.05 -5.70 13.20
C VAL A 338 31.42 -6.21 13.65
N SER A 339 31.97 -7.19 12.94
CA SER A 339 33.28 -7.76 13.23
C SER A 339 34.39 -6.76 12.84
N LYS A 340 35.55 -6.82 13.51
CA LYS A 340 36.71 -5.98 13.15
C LYS A 340 37.10 -6.12 11.67
N GLY A 341 37.15 -7.35 11.16
CA GLY A 341 37.49 -7.62 9.76
C GLY A 341 36.50 -7.01 8.76
N LEU A 342 35.21 -6.96 9.10
CA LEU A 342 34.22 -6.26 8.26
C LEU A 342 34.40 -4.74 8.37
N MET A 343 34.68 -4.22 9.56
CA MET A 343 34.86 -2.77 9.76
C MET A 343 36.07 -2.23 9.00
N THR A 344 37.17 -2.98 8.90
CA THR A 344 38.36 -2.60 8.11
C THR A 344 38.09 -2.55 6.60
N VAL A 345 37.10 -3.31 6.11
CA VAL A 345 36.72 -3.30 4.68
C VAL A 345 35.68 -2.21 4.38
N VAL A 346 34.97 -1.75 5.41
CA VAL A 346 33.96 -0.68 5.31
C VAL A 346 34.58 0.71 5.48
N ALA A 347 35.63 0.84 6.32
CA ALA A 347 36.46 2.04 6.47
C ALA A 347 37.30 2.28 5.22
#